data_AF-A0A388PM77-F1
#
_entry.id   AF-A0A388PM77-F1
#
_cell.length_a   1.000
_cell.length_b   1.000
_cell.length_c   1.000
_cell.angle_alpha   90.00
_cell.angle_beta   90.00
_cell.angle_gamma   90.00
#
_symmetry.space_group_name_H-M   'P 1'
#
loop_
_entity.id
_entity.type
_entity.pdbx_description
1 polymer ?
#
loop_
_entity_poly.entity_id
_entity_poly.type
_entity_poly.pdbx_seq_one_letter_code
_entity_poly.pdbx_strand_id
1 'polypeptide(L)'
;MAPPNPLELLKQALATAATGDVAATKADFDKAMKAAEFGDGGTLDHVMHAYATYLRAQREFPKAIQLQRMRLDMRRLAGRDRPGLIVDALLDLAITLRGAGENLEAEALLHEAIGLAESAPMPGALLANALTYLSLHHLERKEFAKELALLERAVKAREADADCPPGELAMARDHAAKACLRTKDFARARVLLAQALPVLETVPQLAGDPNIPQGWLALATLCAEQGDLPAASRHARQAFDRARSVAGKLPQAPQEFHSFVLQTAHQAATYAAMERRTEDAARLTWEAHEYAKANFAGNPLPALETLQIHLNFVIGAGEFAKAEPLMRQVVAGKMMLLGEDHLDLSAPFNNLGYVLMNLGKDAEAENCFRKSWAACVGAPAKEQNGHARKNLGLLFQKQGKAAEAAVEFQAALAVLEPQLGAEHPVVKMVRAGAASSR
;
A
#
# COMPACT_ATOMS: atom_id res chain seq x y z
N MET A 1 54.75 13.32 20.69
CA MET A 1 53.63 13.61 19.77
C MET A 1 52.38 13.74 20.61
N ALA A 2 51.55 14.77 20.40
CA ALA A 2 50.27 14.87 21.07
C ALA A 2 49.39 13.66 20.69
N PRO A 3 48.59 13.11 21.63
CA PRO A 3 47.65 12.05 21.29
C PRO A 3 46.67 12.52 20.20
N PRO A 4 46.25 11.62 19.28
CA PRO A 4 45.36 12.00 18.19
C PRO A 4 44.01 12.47 18.72
N ASN A 5 43.44 13.51 18.09
CA ASN A 5 42.16 14.09 18.51
C ASN A 5 41.01 13.08 18.30
N PRO A 6 40.26 12.71 19.34
CA PRO A 6 39.19 11.70 19.23
C PRO A 6 38.06 12.10 18.26
N LEU A 7 37.74 13.39 18.14
CA LEU A 7 36.69 13.86 17.25
C LEU A 7 37.10 13.79 15.77
N GLU A 8 38.38 14.00 15.47
CA GLU A 8 38.90 13.80 14.11
C GLU A 8 38.93 12.31 13.74
N LEU A 9 39.29 11.45 14.69
CA LEU A 9 39.20 10.00 14.50
C LEU A 9 37.75 9.52 14.33
N LEU A 10 36.79 10.13 15.04
CA LEU A 10 35.37 9.86 14.85
C LEU A 10 34.89 10.26 13.45
N LYS A 11 35.26 11.46 12.97
CA LYS A 11 34.95 11.89 11.60
C LYS A 11 35.52 10.93 10.57
N GLN A 12 36.77 10.48 10.78
CA GLN A 12 37.38 9.47 9.93
C GLN A 12 36.58 8.16 9.96
N ALA A 13 36.21 7.66 11.13
CA ALA A 13 35.42 6.44 11.25
C ALA A 13 34.07 6.53 10.54
N LEU A 14 33.39 7.69 10.63
CA LEU A 14 32.13 7.95 9.91
C LEU A 14 32.34 8.03 8.38
N ALA A 15 33.47 8.60 7.93
CA ALA A 15 33.83 8.62 6.51
C ALA A 15 34.13 7.21 5.99
N THR A 16 34.84 6.39 6.76
CA THR A 16 35.09 4.97 6.44
C THR A 16 33.78 4.18 6.44
N ALA A 17 32.85 4.46 7.37
CA ALA A 17 31.53 3.84 7.37
C ALA A 17 30.75 4.09 6.06
N ALA A 18 30.89 5.28 5.50
CA ALA A 18 30.23 5.66 4.24
C ALA A 18 30.78 4.92 3.01
N THR A 19 31.98 4.32 3.08
CA THR A 19 32.53 3.49 1.99
C THR A 19 32.01 2.06 2.00
N GLY A 20 31.40 1.62 3.11
CA GLY A 20 30.92 0.25 3.29
C GLY A 20 32.00 -0.76 3.74
N ASP A 21 33.24 -0.34 3.98
CA ASP A 21 34.28 -1.21 4.51
C ASP A 21 34.08 -1.47 6.01
N VAL A 22 33.45 -2.60 6.33
CA VAL A 22 33.11 -2.97 7.71
C VAL A 22 34.33 -3.15 8.61
N ALA A 23 35.40 -3.76 8.08
CA ALA A 23 36.59 -4.05 8.87
C ALA A 23 37.37 -2.76 9.19
N ALA A 24 37.59 -1.91 8.18
CA ALA A 24 38.26 -0.63 8.37
C ALA A 24 37.43 0.31 9.27
N THR A 25 36.10 0.32 9.11
CA THR A 25 35.22 1.16 9.93
C THR A 25 35.32 0.80 11.40
N LYS A 26 35.28 -0.50 11.75
CA LYS A 26 35.45 -0.94 13.14
C LYS A 26 36.81 -0.56 13.70
N ALA A 27 37.88 -0.75 12.91
CA ALA A 27 39.22 -0.40 13.32
C ALA A 27 39.37 1.11 13.60
N ASP A 28 38.74 1.96 12.79
CA ASP A 28 38.75 3.41 13.00
C ASP A 28 37.90 3.84 14.21
N PHE A 29 36.75 3.20 14.44
CA PHE A 29 35.98 3.40 15.67
C PHE A 29 36.74 2.94 16.92
N ASP A 30 37.42 1.80 16.89
CA ASP A 30 38.23 1.32 18.02
C ASP A 30 39.41 2.27 18.31
N LYS A 31 40.01 2.92 17.30
CA LYS A 31 41.00 3.99 17.50
C LYS A 31 40.39 5.22 18.16
N ALA A 32 39.22 5.66 17.68
CA ALA A 32 38.51 6.80 18.25
C ALA A 32 38.12 6.56 19.71
N MET A 33 37.64 5.37 20.04
CA MET A 33 37.33 4.94 21.41
C MET A 33 38.55 5.02 22.32
N LYS A 34 39.68 4.41 21.92
CA LYS A 34 40.93 4.46 22.70
C LYS A 34 41.44 5.89 22.93
N ALA A 35 41.27 6.77 21.95
CA ALA A 35 41.67 8.17 22.10
C ALA A 35 40.71 8.92 23.05
N ALA A 36 39.42 8.60 23.03
CA ALA A 36 38.40 9.24 23.85
C ALA A 36 38.38 8.75 25.31
N GLU A 37 38.84 7.53 25.60
CA GLU A 37 38.88 6.94 26.96
C GLU A 37 39.64 7.80 27.97
N PHE A 38 40.65 8.55 27.52
CA PHE A 38 41.46 9.45 28.36
C PHE A 38 41.05 10.93 28.24
N GLY A 39 39.96 11.22 27.52
CA GLY A 39 39.43 12.56 27.29
C GLY A 39 38.33 12.96 28.27
N ASP A 40 37.53 13.98 27.89
CA ASP A 40 36.33 14.32 28.64
C ASP A 40 35.20 13.30 28.40
N GLY A 41 34.37 13.08 29.42
CA GLY A 41 33.30 12.08 29.36
C GLY A 41 32.24 12.36 28.28
N GLY A 42 32.10 13.60 27.80
CA GLY A 42 31.18 13.95 26.73
C GLY A 42 31.69 13.48 25.36
N THR A 43 32.98 13.65 25.09
CA THR A 43 33.63 13.13 23.89
C THR A 43 33.53 11.61 23.83
N LEU A 44 33.77 10.91 24.95
CA LEU A 44 33.62 9.46 25.02
C LEU A 44 32.17 9.02 24.79
N ASP A 45 31.19 9.72 25.37
CA ASP A 45 29.76 9.45 25.14
C ASP A 45 29.37 9.55 23.66
N HIS A 46 29.85 10.59 22.96
CA HIS A 46 29.58 10.79 21.54
C HIS A 46 30.19 9.70 20.66
N VAL A 47 31.44 9.29 20.92
CA VAL A 47 32.10 8.21 20.18
C VAL A 47 31.37 6.88 20.40
N MET A 48 30.98 6.57 21.65
CA MET A 48 30.20 5.38 21.97
C MET A 48 28.84 5.38 21.27
N HIS A 49 28.14 6.52 21.22
CA HIS A 49 26.83 6.62 20.55
C HIS A 49 26.94 6.28 19.06
N ALA A 50 27.88 6.93 18.37
CA ALA A 50 28.10 6.73 16.95
C ALA A 50 28.50 5.27 16.65
N TYR A 51 29.40 4.70 17.46
CA TYR A 51 29.84 3.34 17.25
C TYR A 51 28.75 2.30 17.55
N ALA A 52 27.99 2.49 18.62
CA ALA A 52 26.86 1.62 18.94
C ALA A 52 25.77 1.67 17.87
N THR A 53 25.49 2.85 17.32
CA THR A 53 24.54 3.03 16.21
C THR A 53 25.00 2.30 14.95
N TYR A 54 26.30 2.42 14.62
CA TYR A 54 26.91 1.68 13.52
C TYR A 54 26.81 0.16 13.73
N LEU A 55 27.19 -0.35 14.90
CA LEU A 55 27.14 -1.78 15.22
C LEU A 55 25.70 -2.31 15.19
N ARG A 56 24.71 -1.55 15.69
CA ARG A 56 23.29 -1.89 15.58
C ARG A 56 22.85 -2.04 14.12
N ALA A 57 23.29 -1.12 13.24
CA ALA A 57 22.99 -1.22 11.81
C ALA A 57 23.61 -2.47 11.15
N GLN A 58 24.78 -2.91 11.63
CA GLN A 58 25.42 -4.17 11.24
C GLN A 58 24.85 -5.42 11.93
N ARG A 59 23.81 -5.26 12.77
CA ARG A 59 23.22 -6.33 13.60
C ARG A 59 24.20 -6.97 14.61
N GLU A 60 25.23 -6.25 15.02
CA GLU A 60 26.19 -6.66 16.06
C GLU A 60 25.72 -6.20 17.44
N PHE A 61 24.64 -6.81 17.90
CA PHE A 61 23.95 -6.39 19.12
C PHE A 61 24.77 -6.51 20.41
N PRO A 62 25.58 -7.57 20.67
CA PRO A 62 26.28 -7.69 21.95
C PRO A 62 27.20 -6.49 22.27
N LYS A 63 28.03 -6.06 21.31
CA LYS A 63 28.93 -4.90 21.49
C LYS A 63 28.14 -3.59 21.49
N ALA A 64 27.10 -3.47 20.66
CA ALA A 64 26.23 -2.28 20.66
C ALA A 64 25.54 -2.08 22.02
N ILE A 65 24.95 -3.14 22.59
CA ILE A 65 24.31 -3.12 23.90
C ILE A 65 25.32 -2.74 24.99
N GLN A 66 26.52 -3.33 24.96
CA GLN A 66 27.59 -3.01 25.92
C GLN A 66 27.90 -1.51 25.92
N LEU A 67 28.14 -0.93 24.74
CA LEU A 67 28.43 0.50 24.61
C LEU A 67 27.27 1.37 25.08
N GLN A 68 26.02 1.01 24.76
CA GLN A 68 24.84 1.78 25.21
C GLN A 68 24.63 1.71 26.72
N ARG A 69 24.91 0.56 27.36
CA ARG A 69 24.89 0.44 28.83
C ARG A 69 25.95 1.33 29.47
N MET A 70 27.18 1.30 28.97
CA MET A 70 28.27 2.17 29.46
C MET A 70 27.88 3.64 29.36
N ARG A 71 27.27 4.07 28.26
CA ARG A 71 26.75 5.44 28.10
C ARG A 71 25.68 5.79 29.13
N LEU A 72 24.70 4.90 29.31
CA LEU A 72 23.63 5.10 30.29
C LEU A 72 24.20 5.23 31.71
N ASP A 73 25.15 4.37 32.09
CA ASP A 73 25.80 4.40 33.39
C ASP A 73 26.61 5.68 33.60
N MET A 74 27.39 6.10 32.60
CA MET A 74 28.12 7.37 32.64
C MET A 74 27.17 8.56 32.81
N ARG A 75 26.06 8.61 32.07
CA ARG A 75 25.07 9.69 32.16
C ARG A 75 24.32 9.70 33.50
N ARG A 76 24.07 8.52 34.10
CA ARG A 76 23.53 8.41 35.46
C ARG A 76 24.52 8.90 36.52
N LEU A 77 25.81 8.60 36.36
CA LEU A 77 26.88 9.02 37.27
C LEU A 77 27.21 10.51 37.17
N ALA A 78 27.10 11.10 35.97
CA ALA A 78 27.35 12.52 35.74
C ALA A 78 26.32 13.46 36.41
N GLY A 79 25.32 12.91 37.10
CA GLY A 79 24.36 13.66 37.92
C GLY A 79 22.98 13.84 37.24
N ARG A 80 21.93 13.93 38.08
CA ARG A 80 20.52 14.04 37.67
C ARG A 80 20.12 15.39 37.07
N ASP A 81 21.06 16.32 36.90
CA ASP A 81 20.78 17.70 36.48
C ASP A 81 20.43 17.81 34.98
N ARG A 82 20.58 16.73 34.21
CA ARG A 82 20.24 16.65 32.78
C ARG A 82 19.41 15.38 32.48
N PRO A 83 18.17 15.29 32.96
CA PRO A 83 17.33 14.10 32.79
C PRO A 83 17.08 13.74 31.32
N GLY A 84 17.06 14.73 30.42
CA GLY A 84 16.93 14.50 28.98
C GLY A 84 18.04 13.63 28.37
N LEU A 85 19.28 13.74 28.85
CA LEU A 85 20.39 12.88 28.40
C LEU A 85 20.21 11.44 28.88
N ILE A 86 19.65 11.25 30.08
CA ILE A 86 19.36 9.91 30.59
C ILE A 86 18.26 9.27 29.76
N VAL A 87 17.17 10.01 29.47
CA VAL A 87 16.07 9.54 28.62
C VAL A 87 16.55 9.18 27.20
N ASP A 88 17.40 10.02 26.60
CA ASP A 88 18.01 9.74 25.30
C ASP A 88 18.83 8.43 25.30
N ALA A 89 19.64 8.19 26.34
CA ALA A 89 20.40 6.96 26.46
C ALA A 89 19.53 5.72 26.74
N LEU A 90 18.45 5.88 27.51
CA LEU A 90 17.45 4.82 27.72
C LEU A 90 16.79 4.43 26.41
N LEU A 91 16.42 5.41 25.57
CA LEU A 91 15.84 5.18 24.25
C LEU A 91 16.82 4.43 23.34
N ASP A 92 18.05 4.90 23.23
CA ASP A 92 19.09 4.26 22.42
C ASP A 92 19.32 2.79 22.81
N LEU A 93 19.40 2.51 24.12
CA LEU A 93 19.56 1.16 24.63
C LEU A 93 18.31 0.31 24.36
N ALA A 94 17.11 0.83 24.62
CA ALA A 94 15.85 0.12 24.38
C ALA A 94 15.66 -0.26 22.90
N ILE A 95 15.97 0.66 21.97
CA ILE A 95 15.91 0.39 20.52
C ILE A 95 16.92 -0.72 20.14
N THR A 96 18.11 -0.68 20.74
CA THR A 96 19.16 -1.67 20.48
C THR A 96 18.77 -3.06 21.02
N LEU A 97 18.22 -3.13 22.24
CA LEU A 97 17.72 -4.36 22.85
C LEU A 97 16.56 -4.95 22.07
N ARG A 98 15.59 -4.13 21.64
CA ARG A 98 14.49 -4.57 20.78
C ARG A 98 15.01 -5.16 19.47
N GLY A 99 16.02 -4.54 18.85
CA GLY A 99 16.68 -5.08 17.66
C GLY A 99 17.32 -6.46 17.89
N ALA A 100 17.80 -6.72 19.11
CA ALA A 100 18.37 -8.00 19.53
C ALA A 100 17.31 -9.05 19.94
N GLY A 101 16.03 -8.68 20.04
CA GLY A 101 14.95 -9.54 20.54
C GLY A 101 14.78 -9.53 22.06
N GLU A 102 15.52 -8.70 22.79
CA GLU A 102 15.47 -8.54 24.26
C GLU A 102 14.28 -7.65 24.68
N ASN A 103 13.07 -8.06 24.30
CA ASN A 103 11.87 -7.21 24.35
C ASN A 103 11.42 -6.83 25.77
N LEU A 104 11.64 -7.70 26.76
CA LEU A 104 11.24 -7.43 28.15
C LEU A 104 12.08 -6.31 28.78
N GLU A 105 13.39 -6.34 28.55
CA GLU A 105 14.27 -5.29 29.06
C GLU A 105 14.06 -3.98 28.31
N ALA A 106 13.90 -4.04 26.97
CA ALA A 106 13.58 -2.85 26.18
C ALA A 106 12.31 -2.15 26.67
N GLU A 107 11.25 -2.91 26.96
CA GLU A 107 9.99 -2.37 27.48
C GLU A 107 10.16 -1.74 28.87
N ALA A 108 10.92 -2.38 29.78
CA ALA A 108 11.20 -1.83 31.10
C ALA A 108 11.94 -0.48 31.02
N LEU A 109 12.93 -0.37 30.13
CA LEU A 109 13.66 0.88 29.90
C LEU A 109 12.78 1.97 29.28
N LEU A 110 11.83 1.62 28.41
CA LEU A 110 10.87 2.57 27.84
C LEU A 110 9.91 3.11 28.91
N HIS A 111 9.46 2.27 29.84
CA HIS A 111 8.69 2.74 31.00
C HIS A 111 9.50 3.67 31.91
N GLU A 112 10.77 3.37 32.16
CA GLU A 112 11.67 4.27 32.90
C GLU A 112 11.83 5.61 32.17
N ALA A 113 12.06 5.57 30.85
CA ALA A 113 12.23 6.75 30.01
C ALA A 113 10.98 7.65 30.03
N ILE A 114 9.79 7.07 29.93
CA ILE A 114 8.53 7.82 30.02
C ILE A 114 8.36 8.44 31.41
N GLY A 115 8.60 7.68 32.48
CA GLY A 115 8.49 8.19 33.85
C GLY A 115 9.44 9.36 34.14
N LEU A 116 10.67 9.30 33.64
CA LEU A 116 11.63 10.41 33.71
C LEU A 116 11.19 11.59 32.84
N ALA A 117 10.71 11.33 31.62
CA ALA A 117 10.26 12.36 30.70
C ALA A 117 9.03 13.14 31.20
N GLU A 118 8.17 12.51 31.99
CA GLU A 118 6.99 13.15 32.58
C GLU A 118 7.28 13.87 33.91
N SER A 119 8.35 13.49 34.61
CA SER A 119 8.69 14.03 35.93
C SER A 119 9.60 15.26 35.91
N ALA A 120 10.17 15.61 34.75
CA ALA A 120 11.07 16.74 34.60
C ALA A 120 10.85 17.49 33.27
N PRO A 121 11.07 18.82 33.23
CA PRO A 121 10.96 19.59 32.00
C PRO A 121 12.06 19.19 31.01
N MET A 122 11.66 18.76 29.82
CA MET A 122 12.55 18.41 28.71
C MET A 122 11.82 18.46 27.36
N PRO A 123 12.52 18.37 26.21
CA PRO A 123 11.88 18.43 24.90
C PRO A 123 10.80 17.35 24.73
N GLY A 124 9.62 17.74 24.23
CA GLY A 124 8.49 16.84 24.00
C GLY A 124 8.83 15.70 23.03
N ALA A 125 9.82 15.91 22.17
CA ALA A 125 10.39 14.90 21.28
C ALA A 125 10.80 13.60 21.98
N LEU A 126 11.44 13.69 23.16
CA LEU A 126 11.93 12.52 23.89
C LEU A 126 10.76 11.67 24.42
N LEU A 127 9.76 12.32 25.02
CA LEU A 127 8.54 11.65 25.49
C LEU A 127 7.79 11.00 24.33
N ALA A 128 7.61 11.72 23.22
CA ALA A 128 6.93 11.22 22.03
C ALA A 128 7.63 10.00 21.42
N ASN A 129 8.96 10.01 21.38
CA ASN A 129 9.75 8.88 20.89
C ASN A 129 9.60 7.66 21.81
N ALA A 130 9.70 7.86 23.13
CA ALA A 130 9.51 6.78 24.11
C ALA A 130 8.12 6.13 24.00
N LEU A 131 7.07 6.94 23.90
CA LEU A 131 5.70 6.48 23.71
C LEU A 131 5.53 5.72 22.39
N THR A 132 6.14 6.21 21.30
CA THR A 132 6.09 5.56 19.99
C THR A 132 6.76 4.19 20.03
N TYR A 133 7.96 4.07 20.61
CA TYR A 133 8.63 2.77 20.73
C TYR A 133 7.89 1.80 21.66
N LEU A 134 7.33 2.28 22.77
CA LEU A 134 6.51 1.44 23.66
C LEU A 134 5.25 0.93 22.94
N SER A 135 4.65 1.75 22.07
CA SER A 135 3.46 1.34 21.30
C SER A 135 3.73 0.12 20.41
N LEU A 136 4.97 -0.06 19.92
CA LEU A 136 5.33 -1.22 19.10
C LEU A 136 5.22 -2.54 19.86
N HIS A 137 5.51 -2.56 21.17
CA HIS A 137 5.35 -3.74 22.01
C HIS A 137 3.87 -4.13 22.16
N HIS A 138 2.98 -3.13 22.30
CA HIS A 138 1.55 -3.37 22.31
C HIS A 138 1.00 -3.79 20.95
N LEU A 139 1.53 -3.23 19.85
CA LEU A 139 1.20 -3.64 18.49
C LEU A 139 1.54 -5.12 18.25
N GLU A 140 2.72 -5.58 18.65
CA GLU A 140 3.14 -6.99 18.55
C GLU A 140 2.21 -7.92 19.32
N ARG A 141 1.75 -7.49 20.50
CA ARG A 141 0.79 -8.21 21.33
C ARG A 141 -0.67 -8.05 20.89
N LYS A 142 -0.92 -7.28 19.81
CA LYS A 142 -2.26 -6.94 19.29
C LYS A 142 -3.15 -6.21 20.31
N GLU A 143 -2.54 -5.48 21.24
CA GLU A 143 -3.24 -4.66 22.25
C GLU A 143 -3.56 -3.26 21.69
N PHE A 144 -4.35 -3.20 20.61
CA PHE A 144 -4.53 -2.00 19.78
C PHE A 144 -5.08 -0.77 20.54
N ALA A 145 -5.88 -0.98 21.58
CA ALA A 145 -6.38 0.13 22.40
C ALA A 145 -5.24 0.80 23.21
N LYS A 146 -4.30 0.00 23.74
CA LYS A 146 -3.13 0.53 24.47
C LYS A 146 -2.15 1.20 23.51
N GLU A 147 -1.93 0.58 22.35
CA GLU A 147 -1.13 1.15 21.26
C GLU A 147 -1.65 2.56 20.89
N LEU A 148 -2.95 2.67 20.58
CA LEU A 148 -3.56 3.94 20.21
C LEU A 148 -3.42 4.99 21.33
N ALA A 149 -3.69 4.63 22.59
CA ALA A 149 -3.56 5.56 23.71
C ALA A 149 -2.14 6.12 23.86
N LEU A 150 -1.10 5.32 23.60
CA LEU A 150 0.29 5.78 23.61
C LEU A 150 0.60 6.71 22.44
N LEU A 151 0.17 6.36 21.23
CA LEU A 151 0.41 7.18 20.03
C LEU A 151 -0.32 8.52 20.09
N GLU A 152 -1.50 8.58 20.71
CA GLU A 152 -2.20 9.83 20.96
C GLU A 152 -1.44 10.74 21.93
N ARG A 153 -0.86 10.16 22.99
CA ARG A 153 0.03 10.90 23.90
C ARG A 153 1.27 11.38 23.16
N ALA A 154 1.82 10.59 22.24
CA ALA A 154 2.98 10.98 21.43
C ALA A 154 2.64 12.17 20.53
N VAL A 155 1.49 12.15 19.85
CA VAL A 155 1.02 13.30 19.04
C VAL A 155 0.87 14.55 19.91
N LYS A 156 0.22 14.45 21.07
CA LYS A 156 0.05 15.59 22.00
C LYS A 156 1.39 16.16 22.47
N ALA A 157 2.36 15.30 22.78
CA ALA A 157 3.70 15.73 23.18
C ALA A 157 4.44 16.47 22.04
N ARG A 158 4.24 16.04 20.78
CA ARG A 158 4.77 16.74 19.60
C ARG A 158 4.05 18.05 19.28
N GLU A 159 2.74 18.14 19.53
CA GLU A 159 1.96 19.36 19.32
C GLU A 159 2.23 20.44 20.37
N ALA A 160 2.58 20.04 21.60
CA ALA A 160 2.96 20.95 22.67
C ALA A 160 4.37 21.55 22.48
N ASP A 161 5.20 20.93 21.63
CA ASP A 161 6.55 21.39 21.31
C ASP A 161 6.49 22.40 20.14
N ALA A 162 6.65 23.68 20.47
CA ALA A 162 6.53 24.78 19.50
C ALA A 162 7.60 24.73 18.40
N ASP A 163 8.74 24.12 18.68
CA ASP A 163 9.87 23.98 17.76
C ASP A 163 9.88 22.61 17.04
N CYS A 164 8.81 21.82 17.19
CA CYS A 164 8.69 20.50 16.60
C CYS A 164 8.77 20.57 15.06
N PRO A 165 9.72 19.87 14.42
CA PRO A 165 9.79 19.82 12.97
C PRO A 165 8.48 19.29 12.38
N PRO A 166 7.89 19.94 11.34
CA PRO A 166 6.60 19.53 10.78
C PRO A 166 6.57 18.06 10.34
N GLY A 167 7.69 17.54 9.81
CA GLY A 167 7.82 16.14 9.42
C GLY A 167 7.68 15.17 10.60
N GLU A 168 8.24 15.48 11.76
CA GLU A 168 8.18 14.60 12.94
C GLU A 168 6.77 14.54 13.53
N LEU A 169 6.07 15.69 13.59
CA LEU A 169 4.65 15.73 13.96
C LEU A 169 3.78 14.97 12.96
N ALA A 170 4.05 15.10 11.66
CA ALA A 170 3.34 14.37 10.63
C ALA A 170 3.55 12.84 10.74
N MET A 171 4.76 12.38 11.06
CA MET A 171 5.02 10.96 11.32
C MET A 171 4.25 10.45 12.55
N ALA A 172 4.23 11.23 13.65
CA ALA A 172 3.45 10.87 14.84
C ALA A 172 1.95 10.74 14.52
N ARG A 173 1.40 11.67 13.72
CA ARG A 173 0.00 11.61 13.25
C ARG A 173 -0.27 10.40 12.36
N ASP A 174 0.65 10.04 11.46
CA ASP A 174 0.53 8.85 10.61
C ASP A 174 0.52 7.55 11.44
N HIS A 175 1.40 7.42 12.44
CA HIS A 175 1.37 6.28 13.35
C HIS A 175 0.03 6.19 14.10
N ALA A 176 -0.44 7.30 14.68
CA ALA A 176 -1.72 7.35 15.37
C ALA A 176 -2.89 7.04 14.43
N ALA A 177 -2.85 7.50 13.18
CA ALA A 177 -3.87 7.19 12.18
C ALA A 177 -3.94 5.70 11.85
N LYS A 178 -2.78 5.06 11.68
CA LYS A 178 -2.68 3.60 11.47
C LYS A 178 -3.24 2.83 12.66
N ALA A 179 -3.03 3.30 13.89
CA ALA A 179 -3.64 2.70 15.07
C ALA A 179 -5.16 2.90 15.10
N CYS A 180 -5.66 4.08 14.71
CA CYS A 180 -7.09 4.35 14.56
C CYS A 180 -7.75 3.40 13.54
N LEU A 181 -7.09 3.10 12.42
CA LEU A 181 -7.58 2.11 11.45
C LEU A 181 -7.71 0.71 12.07
N ARG A 182 -6.75 0.29 12.89
CA ARG A 182 -6.80 -1.01 13.60
C ARG A 182 -7.93 -1.08 14.64
N THR A 183 -8.22 0.04 15.32
CA THR A 183 -9.31 0.15 16.29
C THR A 183 -10.66 0.50 15.66
N LYS A 184 -10.72 0.66 14.33
CA LYS A 184 -11.90 1.07 13.55
C LYS A 184 -12.43 2.47 13.87
N ASP A 185 -11.59 3.35 14.43
CA ASP A 185 -11.88 4.79 14.55
C ASP A 185 -11.58 5.51 13.22
N PHE A 186 -12.43 5.24 12.23
CA PHE A 186 -12.27 5.73 10.86
C PHE A 186 -12.36 7.26 10.75
N ALA A 187 -13.19 7.89 11.57
CA ALA A 187 -13.35 9.34 11.58
C ALA A 187 -12.05 10.03 11.99
N ARG A 188 -11.41 9.55 13.07
CA ARG A 188 -10.14 10.10 13.53
C ARG A 188 -8.97 9.75 12.62
N ALA A 189 -8.93 8.52 12.10
CA ALA A 189 -7.93 8.10 11.11
C ALA A 189 -7.93 9.05 9.90
N ARG A 190 -9.10 9.42 9.39
CA ARG A 190 -9.24 10.35 8.26
C ARG A 190 -8.61 11.71 8.54
N VAL A 191 -8.92 12.29 9.70
CA VAL A 191 -8.42 13.62 10.10
C VAL A 191 -6.89 13.59 10.21
N LEU A 192 -6.35 12.57 10.88
CA LEU A 192 -4.91 12.44 11.08
C LEU A 192 -4.15 12.22 9.76
N LEU A 193 -4.65 11.35 8.87
CA LEU A 193 -4.06 11.14 7.54
C LEU A 193 -4.08 12.42 6.70
N ALA A 194 -5.20 13.15 6.68
CA ALA A 194 -5.32 14.39 5.92
C ALA A 194 -4.35 15.48 6.40
N GLN A 195 -3.99 15.49 7.69
CA GLN A 195 -2.99 16.40 8.26
C GLN A 195 -1.55 15.92 8.02
N ALA A 196 -1.31 14.60 8.03
CA ALA A 196 0.03 14.03 7.94
C ALA A 196 0.56 13.98 6.50
N LEU A 197 -0.20 13.41 5.56
CA LEU A 197 0.30 13.02 4.25
C LEU A 197 0.86 14.18 3.41
N PRO A 198 0.22 15.37 3.33
CA PRO A 198 0.78 16.50 2.57
C PRO A 198 2.15 16.92 3.06
N VAL A 199 2.41 16.81 4.38
CA VAL A 199 3.68 17.17 4.99
C VAL A 199 4.73 16.09 4.75
N LEU A 200 4.36 14.82 4.95
CA LEU A 200 5.26 13.67 4.73
C LEU A 200 5.81 13.63 3.31
N GLU A 201 5.02 14.04 2.32
CA GLU A 201 5.47 14.12 0.92
C GLU A 201 6.59 15.15 0.68
N THR A 202 6.73 16.15 1.54
CA THR A 202 7.76 17.18 1.42
C THR A 202 9.08 16.75 2.07
N VAL A 203 9.08 15.68 2.86
CA VAL A 203 10.26 15.18 3.58
C VAL A 203 11.15 14.38 2.62
N PRO A 204 12.34 14.87 2.25
CA PRO A 204 13.18 14.23 1.23
C PRO A 204 13.57 12.79 1.57
N GLN A 205 13.79 12.51 2.85
CA GLN A 205 14.16 11.18 3.36
C GLN A 205 13.05 10.14 3.16
N LEU A 206 11.79 10.58 3.04
CA LEU A 206 10.62 9.72 2.86
C LEU A 206 10.17 9.64 1.40
N ALA A 207 10.88 10.27 0.45
CA ALA A 207 10.46 10.35 -0.95
C ALA A 207 10.37 8.98 -1.68
N GLY A 208 10.89 7.91 -1.08
CA GLY A 208 10.80 6.51 -1.54
C GLY A 208 10.03 5.59 -0.59
N ASP A 209 9.37 6.13 0.44
CA ASP A 209 8.66 5.32 1.43
C ASP A 209 7.35 4.73 0.84
N PRO A 210 7.20 3.40 0.76
CA PRO A 210 6.01 2.75 0.22
C PRO A 210 4.76 2.98 1.09
N ASN A 211 4.90 3.45 2.34
CA ASN A 211 3.76 3.73 3.22
C ASN A 211 3.00 5.01 2.84
N ILE A 212 3.66 5.99 2.20
CA ILE A 212 3.00 7.24 1.79
C ILE A 212 1.85 6.97 0.82
N PRO A 213 2.04 6.27 -0.31
CA PRO A 213 0.92 5.97 -1.22
C PRO A 213 -0.15 5.07 -0.56
N GLN A 214 0.23 4.19 0.38
CA GLN A 214 -0.75 3.41 1.16
C GLN A 214 -1.64 4.31 2.03
N GLY A 215 -1.06 5.32 2.68
CA GLY A 215 -1.81 6.31 3.45
C GLY A 215 -2.80 7.10 2.59
N TRP A 216 -2.39 7.51 1.39
CA TRP A 216 -3.31 8.19 0.45
C TRP A 216 -4.45 7.30 -0.01
N LEU A 217 -4.17 6.02 -0.29
CA LEU A 217 -5.22 5.07 -0.66
C LEU A 217 -6.20 4.86 0.50
N ALA A 218 -5.71 4.74 1.74
CA ALA A 218 -6.55 4.64 2.92
C ALA A 218 -7.43 5.88 3.10
N LEU A 219 -6.85 7.09 2.97
CA LEU A 219 -7.59 8.34 3.03
C LEU A 219 -8.67 8.43 1.94
N ALA A 220 -8.36 8.00 0.72
CA ALA A 220 -9.32 7.95 -0.38
C ALA A 220 -10.52 7.05 -0.06
N THR A 221 -10.27 5.85 0.49
CA THR A 221 -11.33 4.92 0.89
C THR A 221 -12.19 5.48 2.02
N LEU A 222 -11.58 6.10 3.03
CA LEU A 222 -12.32 6.75 4.12
C LEU A 222 -13.22 7.90 3.62
N CYS A 223 -12.77 8.66 2.62
CA CYS A 223 -13.59 9.69 1.99
C CYS A 223 -14.77 9.08 1.21
N ALA A 224 -14.54 7.99 0.47
CA ALA A 224 -15.58 7.31 -0.29
C ALA A 224 -16.67 6.72 0.62
N GLU A 225 -16.29 6.11 1.74
CA GLU A 225 -17.22 5.57 2.73
C GLU A 225 -18.11 6.66 3.36
N GLN A 226 -17.63 7.90 3.43
CA GLN A 226 -18.40 9.05 3.90
C GLN A 226 -19.23 9.73 2.79
N GLY A 227 -19.14 9.23 1.56
CA GLY A 227 -19.83 9.79 0.39
C GLY A 227 -19.13 10.97 -0.27
N ASP A 228 -17.93 11.37 0.18
CA ASP A 228 -17.12 12.41 -0.47
C ASP A 228 -16.32 11.81 -1.64
N LEU A 229 -17.03 11.49 -2.72
CA LEU A 229 -16.46 10.95 -3.95
C LEU A 229 -15.41 11.88 -4.58
N PRO A 230 -15.59 13.22 -4.62
CA PRO A 230 -14.56 14.12 -5.16
C PRO A 230 -13.24 14.05 -4.39
N ALA A 231 -13.26 14.01 -3.05
CA ALA A 231 -12.04 13.83 -2.28
C ALA A 231 -11.46 12.43 -2.48
N ALA A 232 -12.30 11.39 -2.49
CA ALA A 232 -11.87 10.02 -2.72
C ALA A 232 -11.12 9.86 -4.05
N SER A 233 -11.65 10.41 -5.15
CA SER A 233 -10.97 10.31 -6.43
C SER A 233 -9.66 11.10 -6.50
N ARG A 234 -9.62 12.32 -5.93
CA ARG A 234 -8.37 13.10 -5.84
C ARG A 234 -7.30 12.34 -5.07
N HIS A 235 -7.64 11.80 -3.91
CA HIS A 235 -6.69 11.07 -3.06
C HIS A 235 -6.27 9.72 -3.66
N ALA A 236 -7.16 8.99 -4.33
CA ALA A 236 -6.79 7.76 -5.03
C ALA A 236 -5.86 8.04 -6.23
N ARG A 237 -6.08 9.15 -6.95
CA ARG A 237 -5.15 9.60 -7.99
C ARG A 237 -3.77 9.92 -7.41
N GLN A 238 -3.71 10.64 -6.28
CA GLN A 238 -2.46 10.90 -5.57
C GLN A 238 -1.77 9.59 -5.17
N ALA A 239 -2.51 8.63 -4.60
CA ALA A 239 -1.97 7.32 -4.25
C ALA A 239 -1.30 6.63 -5.46
N PHE A 240 -1.96 6.64 -6.63
CA PHE A 240 -1.41 6.05 -7.85
C PHE A 240 -0.16 6.77 -8.36
N ASP A 241 -0.20 8.10 -8.46
CA ASP A 241 0.94 8.88 -8.94
C ASP A 241 2.16 8.72 -8.01
N ARG A 242 1.94 8.66 -6.69
CA ARG A 242 2.99 8.40 -5.71
C ARG A 242 3.52 6.97 -5.76
N ALA A 243 2.65 5.97 -5.83
CA ALA A 243 3.08 4.57 -5.92
C ALA A 243 3.95 4.34 -7.16
N ARG A 244 3.56 4.91 -8.31
CA ARG A 244 4.36 4.87 -9.54
C ARG A 244 5.71 5.57 -9.39
N SER A 245 5.74 6.73 -8.74
CA SER A 245 6.99 7.46 -8.47
C SER A 245 7.95 6.65 -7.58
N VAL A 246 7.43 6.03 -6.51
CA VAL A 246 8.23 5.17 -5.62
C VAL A 246 8.76 3.96 -6.38
N ALA A 247 7.94 3.29 -7.18
CA ALA A 247 8.37 2.14 -7.98
C ALA A 247 9.50 2.52 -8.96
N GLY A 248 9.43 3.69 -9.61
CA GLY A 248 10.48 4.16 -10.51
C GLY A 248 11.82 4.46 -9.83
N LYS A 249 11.83 4.68 -8.50
CA LYS A 249 13.05 4.88 -7.70
C LYS A 249 13.62 3.58 -7.14
N LEU A 250 12.90 2.46 -7.28
CA LEU A 250 13.28 1.14 -6.77
C LEU A 250 13.70 0.26 -7.95
N PRO A 251 15.01 0.04 -8.20
CA PRO A 251 15.50 -0.69 -9.38
C PRO A 251 15.00 -2.14 -9.48
N GLN A 252 14.57 -2.73 -8.35
CA GLN A 252 13.96 -4.05 -8.25
C GLN A 252 12.81 -4.00 -7.23
N ALA A 253 11.79 -3.17 -7.49
CA ALA A 253 10.61 -3.17 -6.65
C ALA A 253 10.00 -4.60 -6.61
N PRO A 254 9.58 -5.09 -5.43
CA PRO A 254 8.99 -6.41 -5.32
C PRO A 254 7.67 -6.47 -6.10
N GLN A 255 7.33 -7.66 -6.60
CA GLN A 255 6.12 -7.85 -7.39
C GLN A 255 4.85 -7.42 -6.63
N GLU A 256 4.80 -7.60 -5.30
CA GLU A 256 3.67 -7.13 -4.49
C GLU A 256 3.50 -5.61 -4.55
N PHE A 257 4.60 -4.85 -4.66
CA PHE A 257 4.53 -3.41 -4.78
C PHE A 257 4.03 -2.97 -6.16
N HIS A 258 4.45 -3.66 -7.23
CA HIS A 258 3.88 -3.43 -8.56
C HIS A 258 2.38 -3.74 -8.59
N SER A 259 1.94 -4.81 -7.91
CA SER A 259 0.51 -5.12 -7.76
C SER A 259 -0.23 -4.02 -6.99
N PHE A 260 0.39 -3.46 -5.94
CA PHE A 260 -0.15 -2.31 -5.22
C PHE A 260 -0.29 -1.07 -6.11
N VAL A 261 0.67 -0.79 -7.01
CA VAL A 261 0.54 0.28 -8.00
C VAL A 261 -0.69 0.08 -8.89
N LEU A 262 -0.93 -1.14 -9.40
CA LEU A 262 -2.13 -1.42 -10.19
C LEU A 262 -3.42 -1.25 -9.38
N GLN A 263 -3.44 -1.72 -8.13
CA GLN A 263 -4.57 -1.55 -7.22
C GLN A 263 -4.94 -0.07 -7.04
N THR A 264 -3.96 0.81 -6.79
CA THR A 264 -4.23 2.25 -6.64
C THR A 264 -4.83 2.86 -7.91
N ALA A 265 -4.38 2.44 -9.09
CA ALA A 265 -4.91 2.91 -10.36
C ALA A 265 -6.35 2.46 -10.60
N HIS A 266 -6.65 1.19 -10.34
CA HIS A 266 -8.01 0.63 -10.48
C HIS A 266 -8.98 1.29 -9.50
N GLN A 267 -8.54 1.58 -8.26
CA GLN A 267 -9.35 2.31 -7.29
C GLN A 267 -9.61 3.75 -7.75
N ALA A 268 -8.58 4.44 -8.26
CA ALA A 268 -8.74 5.78 -8.80
C ALA A 268 -9.71 5.82 -9.98
N ALA A 269 -9.63 4.84 -10.89
CA ALA A 269 -10.55 4.71 -12.01
C ALA A 269 -11.99 4.44 -11.54
N THR A 270 -12.15 3.59 -10.51
CA THR A 270 -13.47 3.31 -9.91
C THR A 270 -14.11 4.57 -9.36
N TYR A 271 -13.39 5.35 -8.55
CA TYR A 271 -13.94 6.61 -8.02
C TYR A 271 -14.21 7.65 -9.11
N ALA A 272 -13.35 7.76 -10.12
CA ALA A 272 -13.61 8.63 -11.28
C ALA A 272 -14.91 8.21 -12.02
N ALA A 273 -15.13 6.91 -12.20
CA ALA A 273 -16.35 6.39 -12.81
C ALA A 273 -17.61 6.63 -11.96
N MET A 274 -17.52 6.50 -10.63
CA MET A 274 -18.62 6.84 -9.72
C MET A 274 -19.01 8.32 -9.81
N GLU A 275 -18.04 9.20 -10.06
CA GLU A 275 -18.27 10.62 -10.37
C GLU A 275 -18.71 10.88 -11.82
N ARG A 276 -18.97 9.83 -12.61
CA ARG A 276 -19.32 9.89 -14.04
C ARG A 276 -18.23 10.48 -14.94
N ARG A 277 -16.98 10.52 -14.48
CA ARG A 277 -15.81 10.89 -15.29
C ARG A 277 -15.23 9.67 -15.99
N THR A 278 -16.00 9.11 -16.91
CA THR A 278 -15.66 7.85 -17.62
C THR A 278 -14.40 7.96 -18.47
N GLU A 279 -14.13 9.12 -19.08
CA GLU A 279 -12.89 9.37 -19.83
C GLU A 279 -11.66 9.33 -18.92
N ASP A 280 -11.76 9.90 -17.71
CA ASP A 280 -10.68 9.86 -16.73
C ASP A 280 -10.43 8.42 -16.23
N ALA A 281 -11.50 7.65 -16.01
CA ALA A 281 -11.41 6.24 -15.65
C ALA A 281 -10.74 5.41 -16.76
N ALA A 282 -11.12 5.63 -18.02
CA ALA A 282 -10.49 4.99 -19.18
C ALA A 282 -9.01 5.36 -19.31
N ARG A 283 -8.65 6.64 -19.09
CA ARG A 283 -7.24 7.08 -19.06
C ARG A 283 -6.44 6.39 -17.95
N LEU A 284 -6.96 6.36 -16.73
CA LEU A 284 -6.30 5.74 -15.57
C LEU A 284 -6.03 4.24 -15.78
N THR A 285 -7.03 3.52 -16.28
CA THR A 285 -6.88 2.08 -16.58
C THR A 285 -5.91 1.83 -17.74
N TRP A 286 -5.87 2.71 -18.75
CA TRP A 286 -4.84 2.63 -19.80
C TRP A 286 -3.43 2.87 -19.25
N GLU A 287 -3.23 3.89 -18.42
CA GLU A 287 -1.96 4.14 -17.72
C GLU A 287 -1.52 2.91 -16.91
N ALA A 288 -2.47 2.27 -16.23
CA ALA A 288 -2.22 1.04 -15.47
C ALA A 288 -1.87 -0.16 -16.37
N HIS A 289 -2.49 -0.28 -17.54
CA HIS A 289 -2.18 -1.35 -18.50
C HIS A 289 -0.75 -1.22 -19.03
N GLU A 290 -0.35 -0.01 -19.41
CA GLU A 290 1.02 0.25 -19.87
C GLU A 290 2.04 0.04 -18.74
N TYR A 291 1.70 0.45 -17.52
CA TYR A 291 2.50 0.15 -16.34
C TYR A 291 2.67 -1.37 -16.14
N ALA A 292 1.59 -2.14 -16.23
CA ALA A 292 1.64 -3.60 -16.09
C ALA A 292 2.54 -4.26 -17.14
N LYS A 293 2.43 -3.84 -18.41
CA LYS A 293 3.28 -4.34 -19.50
C LYS A 293 4.77 -4.10 -19.25
N ALA A 294 5.12 -2.94 -18.68
CA ALA A 294 6.50 -2.58 -18.44
C ALA A 294 7.13 -3.28 -17.22
N ASN A 295 6.32 -3.61 -16.20
CA ASN A 295 6.83 -4.01 -14.89
C ASN A 295 6.58 -5.49 -14.51
N PHE A 296 5.78 -6.23 -15.29
CA PHE A 296 5.52 -7.66 -15.06
C PHE A 296 6.10 -8.54 -16.19
N ALA A 297 7.41 -8.40 -16.43
CA ALA A 297 8.09 -9.20 -17.44
C ALA A 297 7.91 -10.71 -17.18
N GLY A 298 7.51 -11.46 -18.19
CA GLY A 298 7.28 -12.91 -18.10
C GLY A 298 5.90 -13.32 -17.57
N ASN A 299 5.08 -12.38 -17.05
CA ASN A 299 3.70 -12.64 -16.67
C ASN A 299 2.74 -11.64 -17.33
N PRO A 300 2.07 -12.01 -18.43
CA PRO A 300 1.13 -11.11 -19.11
C PRO A 300 -0.21 -10.94 -18.38
N LEU A 301 -0.53 -11.73 -17.34
CA LEU A 301 -1.84 -11.70 -16.68
C LEU A 301 -2.21 -10.31 -16.15
N PRO A 302 -1.37 -9.58 -15.39
CA PRO A 302 -1.73 -8.27 -14.86
C PRO A 302 -2.03 -7.23 -15.96
N ALA A 303 -1.33 -7.34 -17.09
CA ALA A 303 -1.57 -6.48 -18.25
C ALA A 303 -2.91 -6.80 -18.92
N LEU A 304 -3.24 -8.09 -19.08
CA LEU A 304 -4.52 -8.53 -19.64
C LEU A 304 -5.71 -8.20 -18.74
N GLU A 305 -5.56 -8.36 -17.42
CA GLU A 305 -6.57 -7.99 -16.43
C GLU A 305 -6.85 -6.49 -16.45
N THR A 306 -5.79 -5.67 -16.46
CA THR A 306 -5.95 -4.22 -16.52
C THR A 306 -6.53 -3.77 -17.86
N LEU A 307 -6.18 -4.43 -18.97
CA LEU A 307 -6.80 -4.19 -20.27
C LEU A 307 -8.29 -4.53 -20.27
N GLN A 308 -8.67 -5.62 -19.61
CA GLN A 308 -10.08 -6.01 -19.46
C GLN A 308 -10.87 -4.96 -18.66
N ILE A 309 -10.29 -4.41 -17.59
CA ILE A 309 -10.89 -3.32 -16.82
C ILE A 309 -11.04 -2.06 -17.69
N HIS A 310 -10.00 -1.70 -18.45
CA HIS A 310 -10.06 -0.59 -19.42
C HIS A 310 -11.19 -0.76 -20.42
N LEU A 311 -11.35 -1.98 -20.97
CA LEU A 311 -12.37 -2.29 -21.97
C LEU A 311 -13.80 -2.13 -21.43
N ASN A 312 -14.04 -2.35 -20.13
CA ASN A 312 -15.36 -2.06 -19.55
C ASN A 312 -15.75 -0.59 -19.72
N PHE A 313 -14.80 0.35 -19.59
CA PHE A 313 -15.05 1.77 -19.78
C PHE A 313 -15.23 2.14 -21.25
N VAL A 314 -14.38 1.60 -22.15
CA VAL A 314 -14.47 1.86 -23.60
C VAL A 314 -15.76 1.30 -24.20
N ILE A 315 -16.16 0.08 -23.82
CA ILE A 315 -17.43 -0.54 -24.24
C ILE A 315 -18.62 0.24 -23.67
N GLY A 316 -18.56 0.65 -22.40
CA GLY A 316 -19.60 1.45 -21.76
C GLY A 316 -19.80 2.82 -22.41
N ALA A 317 -18.75 3.42 -22.98
CA ALA A 317 -18.82 4.65 -23.77
C ALA A 317 -19.33 4.44 -25.21
N GLY A 318 -19.59 3.19 -25.62
CA GLY A 318 -20.05 2.87 -26.97
C GLY A 318 -18.95 2.89 -28.03
N GLU A 319 -17.67 2.94 -27.63
CA GLU A 319 -16.52 3.02 -28.54
C GLU A 319 -16.11 1.64 -29.08
N PHE A 320 -17.08 0.90 -29.65
CA PHE A 320 -16.92 -0.49 -30.07
C PHE A 320 -15.78 -0.72 -31.07
N ALA A 321 -15.58 0.23 -31.99
CA ALA A 321 -14.49 0.16 -32.97
C ALA A 321 -13.10 0.19 -32.33
N LYS A 322 -12.93 0.91 -31.21
CA LYS A 322 -11.69 0.91 -30.43
C LYS A 322 -11.58 -0.36 -29.56
N ALA A 323 -12.71 -0.84 -29.05
CA ALA A 323 -12.75 -2.02 -28.18
C ALA A 323 -12.42 -3.33 -28.91
N GLU A 324 -12.82 -3.50 -30.18
CA GLU A 324 -12.65 -4.76 -30.92
C GLU A 324 -11.19 -5.29 -30.91
N PRO A 325 -10.18 -4.55 -31.40
CA PRO A 325 -8.81 -5.06 -31.46
C PRO A 325 -8.26 -5.41 -30.07
N LEU A 326 -8.60 -4.61 -29.05
CA LEU A 326 -8.17 -4.82 -27.67
C LEU A 326 -8.85 -6.05 -27.05
N MET A 327 -10.15 -6.27 -27.30
CA MET A 327 -10.86 -7.47 -26.86
C MET A 327 -10.28 -8.74 -27.51
N ARG A 328 -9.91 -8.69 -28.80
CA ARG A 328 -9.22 -9.82 -29.47
C ARG A 328 -7.87 -10.11 -28.82
N GLN A 329 -7.11 -9.07 -28.45
CA GLN A 329 -5.86 -9.21 -27.71
C GLN A 329 -6.08 -9.87 -26.33
N VAL A 330 -7.11 -9.45 -25.57
CA VAL A 330 -7.45 -10.07 -24.28
C VAL A 330 -7.78 -11.55 -24.44
N VAL A 331 -8.65 -11.89 -25.39
CA VAL A 331 -9.05 -13.28 -25.66
C VAL A 331 -7.84 -14.12 -26.05
N ALA A 332 -7.03 -13.69 -27.02
CA ALA A 332 -5.87 -14.43 -27.47
C ALA A 332 -4.82 -14.63 -26.36
N GLY A 333 -4.55 -13.58 -25.59
CA GLY A 333 -3.61 -13.63 -24.47
C GLY A 333 -4.06 -14.58 -23.36
N LYS A 334 -5.33 -14.49 -22.93
CA LYS A 334 -5.86 -15.41 -21.91
C LYS A 334 -5.94 -16.85 -22.42
N MET A 335 -6.27 -17.05 -23.70
CA MET A 335 -6.36 -18.38 -24.30
C MET A 335 -4.99 -19.06 -24.33
N MET A 336 -3.93 -18.33 -24.66
CA MET A 336 -2.55 -18.83 -24.64
C MET A 336 -2.11 -19.24 -23.22
N LEU A 337 -2.58 -18.56 -22.18
CA LEU A 337 -2.18 -18.80 -20.79
C LEU A 337 -2.97 -19.91 -20.11
N LEU A 338 -4.27 -20.00 -20.42
CA LEU A 338 -5.22 -20.82 -19.67
C LEU A 338 -5.70 -22.06 -20.45
N GLY A 339 -5.52 -22.07 -21.78
CA GLY A 339 -6.10 -23.07 -22.69
C GLY A 339 -7.48 -22.68 -23.21
N GLU A 340 -7.91 -23.29 -24.32
CA GLU A 340 -9.10 -22.88 -25.10
C GLU A 340 -10.45 -23.06 -24.38
N ASP A 341 -10.52 -23.99 -23.43
CA ASP A 341 -11.75 -24.34 -22.71
C ASP A 341 -11.81 -23.80 -21.28
N HIS A 342 -10.88 -22.90 -20.90
CA HIS A 342 -10.83 -22.39 -19.54
C HIS A 342 -12.01 -21.47 -19.21
N LEU A 343 -12.59 -21.65 -18.02
CA LEU A 343 -13.78 -20.92 -17.56
C LEU A 343 -13.62 -19.38 -17.64
N ASP A 344 -12.43 -18.87 -17.38
CA ASP A 344 -12.12 -17.43 -17.40
C ASP A 344 -12.08 -16.81 -18.82
N LEU A 345 -12.25 -17.62 -19.87
CA LEU A 345 -12.48 -17.13 -21.23
C LEU A 345 -13.94 -16.76 -21.50
N SER A 346 -14.88 -17.18 -20.65
CA SER A 346 -16.30 -16.92 -20.86
C SER A 346 -16.64 -15.43 -20.96
N ALA A 347 -16.21 -14.63 -19.98
CA ALA A 347 -16.47 -13.19 -19.97
C ALA A 347 -15.75 -12.44 -21.13
N PRO A 348 -14.46 -12.71 -21.43
CA PRO A 348 -13.81 -12.16 -22.62
C PRO A 348 -14.54 -12.48 -23.93
N PHE A 349 -14.95 -13.74 -24.15
CA PHE A 349 -15.70 -14.10 -25.36
C PHE A 349 -17.06 -13.41 -25.42
N ASN A 350 -17.79 -13.34 -24.31
CA ASN A 350 -19.07 -12.64 -24.26
C ASN A 350 -18.92 -11.15 -24.60
N ASN A 351 -17.91 -10.48 -24.04
CA ASN A 351 -17.66 -9.07 -24.30
C ASN A 351 -17.22 -8.81 -25.75
N LEU A 352 -16.37 -9.69 -26.32
CA LEU A 352 -16.00 -9.60 -27.73
C LEU A 352 -17.23 -9.80 -28.63
N GLY A 353 -18.09 -10.77 -28.32
CA GLY A 353 -19.34 -10.98 -29.04
C GLY A 353 -20.26 -9.77 -28.99
N TYR A 354 -20.38 -9.13 -27.82
CA TYR A 354 -21.16 -7.90 -27.67
C TYR A 354 -20.60 -6.74 -28.51
N VAL A 355 -19.28 -6.56 -28.53
CA VAL A 355 -18.61 -5.56 -29.37
C VAL A 355 -18.87 -5.84 -30.86
N LEU A 356 -18.70 -7.09 -31.30
CA LEU A 356 -18.90 -7.49 -32.70
C LEU A 356 -20.35 -7.31 -33.15
N MET A 357 -21.32 -7.64 -32.31
CA MET A 357 -22.74 -7.46 -32.59
C MET A 357 -23.10 -5.98 -32.81
N ASN A 358 -22.54 -5.07 -32.01
CA ASN A 358 -22.73 -3.62 -32.17
C ASN A 358 -22.01 -3.06 -33.41
N LEU A 359 -20.96 -3.73 -33.89
CA LEU A 359 -20.29 -3.41 -35.16
C LEU A 359 -20.97 -4.07 -36.38
N GLY A 360 -22.05 -4.83 -36.20
CA GLY A 360 -22.77 -5.52 -37.27
C GLY A 360 -22.09 -6.81 -37.76
N LYS A 361 -21.06 -7.31 -37.07
CA LYS A 361 -20.35 -8.56 -37.39
C LYS A 361 -21.06 -9.76 -36.75
N ASP A 362 -22.32 -9.96 -37.12
CA ASP A 362 -23.27 -10.83 -36.41
C ASP A 362 -22.83 -12.31 -36.39
N ALA A 363 -22.26 -12.84 -37.48
CA ALA A 363 -21.77 -14.22 -37.52
C ALA A 363 -20.58 -14.47 -36.57
N GLU A 364 -19.66 -13.52 -36.48
CA GLU A 364 -18.54 -13.61 -35.53
C GLU A 364 -19.01 -13.44 -34.09
N ALA A 365 -20.00 -12.56 -33.86
CA ALA A 365 -20.63 -12.40 -32.55
C ALA A 365 -21.29 -13.69 -32.05
N GLU A 366 -22.04 -14.36 -32.92
CA GLU A 366 -22.68 -15.65 -32.63
C GLU A 366 -21.65 -16.70 -32.20
N ASN A 367 -20.53 -16.80 -32.93
CA ASN A 367 -19.43 -17.70 -32.59
C ASN A 367 -18.82 -17.36 -31.22
N CYS A 368 -18.61 -16.07 -30.92
CA CYS A 368 -18.08 -15.64 -29.63
C CYS A 368 -19.03 -15.98 -28.48
N PHE A 369 -20.33 -15.74 -28.60
CA PHE A 369 -21.29 -16.10 -27.55
C PHE A 369 -21.38 -17.62 -27.36
N ARG A 370 -21.31 -18.42 -28.43
CA ARG A 370 -21.23 -19.89 -28.31
C ARG A 370 -19.96 -20.35 -27.59
N LYS A 371 -18.79 -19.76 -27.89
CA LYS A 371 -17.54 -20.05 -27.17
C LYS A 371 -17.62 -19.63 -25.70
N SER A 372 -18.23 -18.48 -25.41
CA SER A 372 -18.47 -18.02 -24.04
C SER A 372 -19.31 -19.01 -23.24
N TRP A 373 -20.37 -19.54 -23.85
CA TRP A 373 -21.20 -20.60 -23.27
C TRP A 373 -20.40 -21.89 -23.11
N ALA A 374 -19.71 -22.36 -24.16
CA ALA A 374 -18.93 -23.60 -24.15
C ALA A 374 -17.89 -23.65 -23.01
N ALA A 375 -17.17 -22.54 -22.77
CA ALA A 375 -16.19 -22.41 -21.69
C ALA A 375 -16.78 -22.64 -20.28
N CYS A 376 -18.10 -22.61 -20.15
CA CYS A 376 -18.80 -22.79 -18.88
C CYS A 376 -19.66 -24.06 -18.82
N VAL A 377 -19.75 -24.87 -19.89
CA VAL A 377 -20.63 -26.06 -19.96
C VAL A 377 -20.26 -27.14 -18.93
N GLY A 378 -18.98 -27.25 -18.57
CA GLY A 378 -18.48 -28.20 -17.56
C GLY A 378 -18.42 -27.66 -16.13
N ALA A 379 -18.79 -26.40 -15.91
CA ALA A 379 -18.77 -25.75 -14.60
C ALA A 379 -20.19 -25.64 -14.02
N PRO A 380 -20.36 -25.54 -12.69
CA PRO A 380 -21.65 -25.18 -12.10
C PRO A 380 -22.23 -23.95 -12.79
N ALA A 381 -23.53 -23.95 -13.08
CA ALA A 381 -24.17 -22.85 -13.79
C ALA A 381 -23.94 -21.51 -13.05
N LYS A 382 -23.10 -20.63 -13.62
CA LYS A 382 -22.84 -19.27 -13.11
C LYS A 382 -23.65 -18.24 -13.90
N GLU A 383 -23.84 -17.05 -13.34
CA GLU A 383 -24.55 -15.96 -14.02
C GLU A 383 -24.06 -15.68 -15.45
N GLN A 384 -22.74 -15.81 -15.69
CA GLN A 384 -22.11 -15.63 -17.01
C GLN A 384 -22.70 -16.54 -18.10
N ASN A 385 -23.08 -17.77 -17.75
CA ASN A 385 -23.78 -18.70 -18.65
C ASN A 385 -25.08 -18.11 -19.18
N GLY A 386 -25.86 -17.52 -18.28
CA GLY A 386 -27.13 -16.88 -18.62
C GLY A 386 -26.94 -15.64 -19.47
N HIS A 387 -25.89 -14.84 -19.24
CA HIS A 387 -25.60 -13.66 -20.05
C HIS A 387 -25.20 -13.98 -21.49
N ALA A 388 -24.41 -15.02 -21.72
CA ALA A 388 -24.06 -15.47 -23.07
C ALA A 388 -25.31 -15.91 -23.87
N ARG A 389 -26.19 -16.70 -23.24
CA ARG A 389 -27.47 -17.17 -23.81
C ARG A 389 -28.41 -16.00 -24.10
N LYS A 390 -28.53 -15.06 -23.17
CA LYS A 390 -29.29 -13.81 -23.36
C LYS A 390 -28.80 -13.05 -24.59
N ASN A 391 -27.49 -12.92 -24.76
CA ASN A 391 -26.91 -12.19 -25.89
C ASN A 391 -27.10 -12.93 -27.23
N LEU A 392 -27.08 -14.27 -27.25
CA LEU A 392 -27.51 -15.06 -28.40
C LEU A 392 -28.99 -14.81 -28.76
N GLY A 393 -29.87 -14.76 -27.75
CA GLY A 393 -31.28 -14.44 -27.95
C GLY A 393 -31.49 -13.06 -28.59
N LEU A 394 -30.79 -12.03 -28.09
CA LEU A 394 -30.81 -10.68 -28.67
C LEU A 394 -30.30 -10.67 -30.12
N LEU A 395 -29.22 -11.42 -30.39
CA LEU A 395 -28.66 -11.53 -31.73
C LEU A 395 -29.63 -12.21 -32.71
N PHE A 396 -30.29 -13.30 -32.30
CA PHE A 396 -31.29 -13.98 -33.13
C PHE A 396 -32.53 -13.12 -33.35
N GLN A 397 -32.96 -12.35 -32.34
CA GLN A 397 -34.04 -11.38 -32.50
C GLN A 397 -33.68 -10.30 -33.54
N LYS A 398 -32.45 -9.75 -33.48
CA LYS A 398 -31.93 -8.80 -34.48
C LYS A 398 -31.92 -9.39 -35.89
N GLN A 399 -31.69 -10.70 -36.02
CA GLN A 399 -31.70 -11.43 -37.30
C GLN A 399 -33.11 -11.85 -37.77
N GLY A 400 -34.17 -11.59 -37.00
CA GLY A 400 -35.54 -12.04 -37.31
C GLY A 400 -35.80 -13.54 -37.04
N LYS A 401 -34.89 -14.23 -36.35
CA LYS A 401 -34.97 -15.65 -35.98
C LYS A 401 -35.69 -15.82 -34.65
N ALA A 402 -37.00 -15.60 -34.65
CA ALA A 402 -37.81 -15.56 -33.44
C ALA A 402 -37.80 -16.88 -32.65
N ALA A 403 -37.92 -18.02 -33.33
CA ALA A 403 -37.92 -19.34 -32.68
C ALA A 403 -36.60 -19.62 -31.94
N GLU A 404 -35.46 -19.37 -32.58
CA GLU A 404 -34.14 -19.51 -31.98
C GLU A 404 -33.92 -18.51 -30.83
N ALA A 405 -34.37 -17.26 -30.99
CA ALA A 405 -34.31 -16.26 -29.93
C ALA A 405 -35.10 -16.70 -28.68
N ALA A 406 -36.31 -17.26 -28.86
CA ALA A 406 -37.12 -17.77 -27.78
C ALA A 406 -36.44 -18.91 -27.02
N VAL A 407 -35.80 -19.85 -27.72
CA VAL A 407 -35.03 -20.95 -27.10
C VAL A 407 -33.89 -20.39 -26.23
N GLU A 408 -33.12 -19.44 -26.75
CA GLU A 408 -31.99 -18.87 -26.03
C GLU A 408 -32.43 -18.03 -24.82
N PHE A 409 -33.51 -17.25 -24.95
CA PHE A 409 -34.05 -16.50 -23.81
C PHE A 409 -34.63 -17.40 -22.73
N GLN A 410 -35.37 -18.46 -23.07
CA GLN A 410 -35.88 -19.42 -22.08
C GLN A 410 -34.75 -20.07 -21.30
N ALA A 411 -33.68 -20.44 -21.99
CA ALA A 411 -32.52 -21.01 -21.34
C ALA A 411 -31.69 -20.01 -20.52
N ALA A 412 -31.64 -18.75 -20.93
CA ALA A 412 -31.05 -17.69 -20.11
C ALA A 412 -31.84 -17.50 -18.81
N LEU A 413 -33.19 -17.54 -18.85
CA LEU A 413 -34.04 -17.46 -17.66
C LEU A 413 -33.80 -18.60 -16.68
N ALA A 414 -33.66 -19.83 -17.20
CA ALA A 414 -33.39 -21.00 -16.37
C ALA A 414 -32.11 -20.87 -15.52
N VAL A 415 -31.16 -20.02 -15.94
CA VAL A 415 -29.92 -19.73 -15.20
C VAL A 415 -30.01 -18.45 -14.39
N LEU A 416 -30.46 -17.35 -15.00
CA LEU A 416 -30.41 -16.01 -14.40
C LEU A 416 -31.49 -15.80 -13.33
N GLU A 417 -32.68 -16.35 -13.51
CA GLU A 417 -33.80 -16.10 -12.60
C GLU A 417 -33.58 -16.67 -11.20
N PRO A 418 -33.09 -17.92 -11.03
CA PRO A 418 -32.76 -18.44 -9.69
C PRO A 418 -31.61 -17.70 -8.99
N GLN A 419 -30.70 -17.07 -9.75
CA GLN A 419 -29.50 -16.42 -9.21
C GLN A 419 -29.72 -14.94 -8.86
N LEU A 420 -30.45 -14.23 -9.72
CA LEU A 420 -30.65 -12.78 -9.60
C LEU A 420 -32.03 -12.42 -9.03
N GLY A 421 -32.97 -13.36 -9.07
CA GLY A 421 -34.36 -13.15 -8.70
C GLY A 421 -35.20 -12.60 -9.86
N ALA A 422 -36.51 -12.91 -9.83
CA ALA A 422 -37.48 -12.55 -10.86
C ALA A 422 -37.59 -11.05 -11.14
N GLU A 423 -37.32 -10.21 -10.13
CA GLU A 423 -37.45 -8.76 -10.22
C GLU A 423 -36.21 -8.05 -10.79
N HIS A 424 -35.11 -8.78 -10.98
CA HIS A 424 -33.87 -8.21 -11.50
C HIS A 424 -34.07 -7.64 -12.92
N PRO A 425 -33.54 -6.44 -13.25
CA PRO A 425 -33.75 -5.81 -14.55
C PRO A 425 -33.37 -6.70 -15.74
N VAL A 426 -32.29 -7.47 -15.62
CA VAL A 426 -31.86 -8.40 -16.68
C VAL A 426 -32.88 -9.52 -16.89
N VAL A 427 -33.45 -10.08 -15.81
CA VAL A 427 -34.45 -11.15 -15.90
C VAL A 427 -35.74 -10.62 -16.54
N LYS A 428 -36.18 -9.41 -16.16
CA LYS A 428 -37.32 -8.73 -16.79
C LYS A 428 -37.11 -8.53 -18.29
N MET A 429 -35.92 -8.07 -18.68
CA MET A 429 -35.55 -7.90 -20.09
C MET A 429 -35.59 -9.22 -20.85
N VAL A 430 -35.01 -10.29 -20.29
CA VAL A 430 -34.99 -11.63 -20.93
C VAL A 430 -36.41 -12.17 -21.09
N ARG A 431 -37.30 -11.99 -20.09
CA ARG A 431 -38.71 -12.38 -20.19
C ARG A 431 -39.45 -11.61 -21.28
N ALA A 432 -39.24 -10.30 -21.38
CA ALA A 432 -39.81 -9.48 -22.45
C ALA A 432 -39.33 -9.95 -23.82
N GLY A 433 -38.03 -10.22 -23.96
CA GLY A 433 -37.44 -10.82 -25.16
C GLY A 433 -38.10 -12.15 -25.53
N ALA A 434 -38.20 -13.06 -24.58
CA ALA A 434 -38.84 -14.37 -24.76
C ALA A 434 -40.31 -14.27 -25.17
N ALA A 435 -41.05 -13.28 -24.65
CA ALA A 435 -42.46 -13.06 -25.00
C ALA A 435 -42.61 -12.47 -26.41
N SER A 436 -41.71 -11.56 -26.79
CA SER A 436 -41.70 -10.90 -28.12
C SER A 436 -41.20 -11.78 -29.27
N SER A 437 -40.62 -12.95 -28.95
CA SER A 437 -40.07 -13.92 -29.91
C SER A 437 -40.97 -15.16 -30.09
N ARG A 438 -42.17 -15.14 -29.51
CA ARG A 438 -43.26 -16.10 -29.78
C ARG A 438 -44.23 -15.48 -30.76
#